data_AF-A0A1B8TU66-F1
#
_entry.id   AF-A0A1B8TU66-F1
#
_cell.length_a   1.000
_cell.length_b   1.000
_cell.length_c   1.000
_cell.angle_alpha   90.00
_cell.angle_beta   90.00
_cell.angle_gamma   90.00
#
_symmetry.space_group_name_H-M   'P 1'
#
loop_
_entity.id
_entity.type
_entity.pdbx_description
1 polymer ?
#
loop_
_entity_poly.entity_id
_entity_poly.type
_entity_poly.pdbx_seq_one_letter_code
_entity_poly.pdbx_strand_id
1 'polypeptide(L)'
;MHYKNFIILLFTAMLFSCESNTNDENITIDPDNLLLGNWVNPEYENETTTFKRSSVLPDESYGITFKKTGEFIERTSGWCGTPPLSYFNVDGSFTLENDVINISTTSYPSFYGWKIVEITETNLVVKRELTEQEIEHRALMDLFSEISNLAYSEPCSNANNWAFTAFGAKACGGPQGYLPYSKNIDVASFLQKIKTYTEAEKAFNIKWGIISDCSIISPPKQVECRNGYPTLTY
;
A
#
# COMPACT_ATOMS: atom_id res chain seq x y z
N MET A 1 -45.71 -3.51 -73.09
CA MET A 1 -44.94 -2.25 -73.14
C MET A 1 -45.39 -1.38 -71.97
N HIS A 2 -44.55 -1.30 -70.93
CA HIS A 2 -44.33 -0.15 -70.03
C HIS A 2 -43.66 -0.62 -68.73
N TYR A 3 -42.33 -0.52 -68.76
CA TYR A 3 -41.41 -0.53 -67.63
C TYR A 3 -41.71 0.66 -66.70
N LYS A 4 -41.57 0.50 -65.36
CA LYS A 4 -40.75 1.41 -64.52
C LYS A 4 -40.69 1.03 -63.03
N ASN A 5 -39.44 1.04 -62.54
CA ASN A 5 -38.92 1.33 -61.20
C ASN A 5 -39.30 0.37 -60.06
N PHE A 6 -38.45 -0.57 -59.63
CA PHE A 6 -37.13 -0.43 -59.00
C PHE A 6 -37.15 0.47 -57.76
N ILE A 7 -37.30 -0.15 -56.59
CA ILE A 7 -36.56 0.08 -55.34
C ILE A 7 -36.63 -1.25 -54.58
N ILE A 8 -35.56 -2.03 -54.65
CA ILE A 8 -35.32 -3.15 -53.73
C ILE A 8 -34.62 -2.52 -52.54
N LEU A 9 -35.33 -2.43 -51.40
CA LEU A 9 -34.76 -2.00 -50.15
C LEU A 9 -33.85 -3.14 -49.65
N LEU A 10 -32.56 -3.06 -49.97
CA LEU A 10 -31.56 -3.99 -49.49
C LEU A 10 -31.34 -3.70 -48.00
N PHE A 11 -32.04 -4.43 -47.14
CA PHE A 11 -31.80 -4.40 -45.70
C PHE A 11 -30.52 -5.19 -45.42
N THR A 12 -29.37 -4.52 -45.55
CA THR A 12 -28.08 -5.03 -45.07
C THR A 12 -28.17 -5.20 -43.56
N ALA A 13 -28.45 -6.41 -43.11
CA ALA A 13 -28.18 -6.82 -41.74
C ALA A 13 -26.67 -6.77 -41.52
N MET A 14 -26.18 -5.68 -40.93
CA MET A 14 -24.86 -5.67 -40.30
C MET A 14 -24.92 -6.68 -39.15
N LEU A 15 -24.40 -7.87 -39.40
CA LEU A 15 -23.94 -8.74 -38.33
C LEU A 15 -22.75 -8.02 -37.69
N PHE A 16 -23.01 -7.30 -36.60
CA PHE A 16 -21.97 -6.99 -35.64
C PHE A 16 -21.51 -8.32 -35.06
N SER A 17 -20.43 -8.86 -35.62
CA SER A 17 -19.64 -9.89 -34.97
C SER A 17 -18.93 -9.20 -33.81
N CYS A 18 -19.53 -9.23 -32.63
CA CYS A 18 -18.77 -9.10 -31.39
C CYS A 18 -18.02 -10.42 -31.23
N GLU A 19 -16.81 -10.49 -31.78
CA GLU A 19 -15.84 -11.51 -31.42
C GLU A 19 -15.27 -11.11 -30.04
N SER A 20 -16.00 -11.44 -28.98
CA SER A 20 -15.34 -11.64 -27.70
C SER A 20 -14.55 -12.94 -27.85
N ASN A 21 -13.24 -12.82 -28.00
CA ASN A 21 -12.31 -13.93 -27.83
C ASN A 21 -12.39 -14.42 -26.37
N THR A 22 -13.47 -15.10 -26.01
CA THR A 22 -13.51 -16.01 -24.87
C THR A 22 -12.80 -17.28 -25.33
N ASN A 23 -11.47 -17.24 -25.30
CA ASN A 23 -10.70 -18.45 -25.08
C ASN A 23 -10.94 -18.90 -23.62
N ASP A 24 -12.20 -19.16 -23.26
CA ASP A 24 -12.56 -19.88 -22.05
C ASP A 24 -12.30 -21.36 -22.33
N GLU A 25 -11.02 -21.71 -22.35
CA GLU A 25 -10.63 -23.07 -21.97
C GLU A 25 -11.25 -23.32 -20.59
N ASN A 26 -12.13 -24.32 -20.50
CA ASN A 26 -12.93 -24.65 -19.31
C ASN A 26 -12.15 -24.42 -18.00
N ILE A 27 -12.39 -23.26 -17.36
CA ILE A 27 -11.76 -22.92 -16.09
C ILE A 27 -12.23 -23.97 -15.08
N THR A 28 -11.32 -24.83 -14.64
CA THR A 28 -11.65 -25.86 -13.65
C THR A 28 -11.61 -25.22 -12.27
N ILE A 29 -12.79 -25.00 -11.70
CA ILE A 29 -12.96 -24.42 -10.36
C ILE A 29 -13.15 -25.56 -9.37
N ASP A 30 -12.36 -25.56 -8.30
CA ASP A 30 -12.58 -26.45 -7.15
C ASP A 30 -13.67 -25.82 -6.26
N PRO A 31 -14.89 -26.38 -6.21
CA PRO A 31 -16.00 -25.77 -5.46
C PRO A 31 -15.73 -25.77 -3.94
N ASP A 32 -14.86 -26.64 -3.45
CA ASP A 32 -14.50 -26.72 -2.03
C ASP A 32 -13.38 -25.73 -1.67
N ASN A 33 -12.66 -25.20 -2.67
CA ASN A 33 -11.60 -24.22 -2.44
C ASN A 33 -11.45 -23.27 -3.63
N LEU A 34 -12.20 -22.17 -3.58
CA LEU A 34 -12.16 -21.12 -4.61
C LEU A 34 -10.77 -20.46 -4.75
N LEU A 35 -9.86 -20.55 -3.77
CA LEU A 35 -8.54 -19.93 -3.87
C LEU A 35 -7.66 -20.56 -4.95
N LEU A 36 -7.86 -21.86 -5.20
CA LEU A 36 -7.04 -22.60 -6.15
C LEU A 36 -7.23 -22.08 -7.59
N GLY A 37 -6.14 -22.04 -8.35
CA GLY A 37 -6.12 -21.60 -9.74
C GLY A 37 -5.25 -20.35 -9.96
N ASN A 38 -5.39 -19.75 -11.15
CA ASN A 38 -4.63 -18.59 -11.57
C ASN A 38 -5.42 -17.30 -11.36
N TRP A 39 -4.72 -16.27 -10.92
CA TRP A 39 -5.26 -14.95 -10.62
C TRP A 39 -4.38 -13.88 -11.26
N VAL A 40 -4.97 -13.02 -12.08
CA VAL A 40 -4.26 -12.12 -13.00
C VAL A 40 -4.88 -10.73 -12.97
N ASN A 41 -4.31 -9.79 -13.72
CA ASN A 41 -4.80 -8.41 -13.87
C ASN A 41 -5.08 -7.73 -12.52
N PRO A 42 -4.06 -7.56 -11.66
CA PRO A 42 -4.24 -6.92 -10.37
C PRO A 42 -4.69 -5.47 -10.54
N GLU A 43 -5.80 -5.12 -9.89
CA GLU A 43 -6.30 -3.77 -9.74
C GLU A 43 -6.05 -3.31 -8.30
N TYR A 44 -5.34 -2.19 -8.13
CA TYR A 44 -4.98 -1.67 -6.82
C TYR A 44 -5.91 -0.51 -6.44
N GLU A 45 -6.65 -0.68 -5.34
CA GLU A 45 -7.52 0.36 -4.79
C GLU A 45 -7.33 0.45 -3.27
N ASN A 46 -6.91 1.62 -2.79
CA ASN A 46 -6.60 1.88 -1.39
C ASN A 46 -5.59 0.87 -0.82
N GLU A 47 -6.03 -0.01 0.08
CA GLU A 47 -5.22 -1.06 0.71
C GLU A 47 -5.47 -2.46 0.12
N THR A 48 -6.33 -2.54 -0.90
CA THR A 48 -6.76 -3.82 -1.49
C THR A 48 -6.18 -4.02 -2.89
N THR A 49 -5.93 -5.28 -3.20
CA THR A 49 -5.61 -5.75 -4.55
C THR A 49 -6.72 -6.69 -4.99
N THR A 50 -7.32 -6.40 -6.12
CA THR A 50 -8.33 -7.25 -6.76
C THR A 50 -7.72 -7.98 -7.93
N PHE A 51 -7.79 -9.30 -7.94
CA PHE A 51 -7.38 -10.15 -9.04
C PHE A 51 -8.58 -10.74 -9.77
N LYS A 52 -8.42 -11.00 -11.07
CA LYS A 52 -9.39 -11.75 -11.89
C LYS A 52 -8.92 -13.19 -12.07
N ARG A 53 -9.85 -14.14 -12.01
CA ARG A 53 -9.53 -15.54 -12.31
C ARG A 53 -9.14 -15.70 -13.78
N SER A 54 -8.21 -16.61 -14.05
CA SER A 54 -7.80 -16.99 -15.41
C SER A 54 -7.54 -18.50 -15.50
N SER A 55 -7.75 -19.08 -16.69
CA SER A 55 -7.34 -20.46 -17.00
C SER A 55 -5.82 -20.62 -17.04
N VAL A 56 -5.08 -19.54 -17.30
CA VAL A 56 -3.61 -19.55 -17.47
C VAL A 56 -2.95 -18.28 -16.91
N LEU A 57 -1.68 -18.39 -16.51
CA LEU A 57 -0.85 -17.22 -16.21
C LEU A 57 -0.42 -16.50 -17.51
N PRO A 58 -0.42 -15.17 -17.54
CA PRO A 58 0.00 -14.40 -18.71
C PRO A 58 1.51 -14.40 -18.87
N ASP A 59 1.99 -14.38 -20.12
CA ASP A 59 3.43 -14.34 -20.41
C ASP A 59 4.04 -12.97 -20.10
N GLU A 60 3.31 -11.88 -20.33
CA GLU A 60 3.86 -10.50 -20.26
C GLU A 60 3.10 -9.60 -19.27
N SER A 61 2.49 -10.16 -18.23
CA SER A 61 1.89 -9.38 -17.15
C SER A 61 1.96 -10.10 -15.80
N TYR A 62 1.60 -9.37 -14.74
CA TYR A 62 1.60 -9.92 -13.39
C TYR A 62 0.47 -10.93 -13.20
N GLY A 63 0.77 -12.02 -12.50
CA GLY A 63 -0.22 -13.00 -12.09
C GLY A 63 0.32 -13.95 -11.03
N ILE A 64 -0.57 -14.66 -10.35
CA ILE A 64 -0.24 -15.60 -9.30
C ILE A 64 -1.02 -16.90 -9.47
N THR A 65 -0.51 -18.00 -8.92
CA THR A 65 -1.19 -19.30 -8.93
C THR A 65 -1.11 -19.96 -7.57
N PHE A 66 -2.25 -20.47 -7.11
CA PHE A 66 -2.35 -21.34 -5.93
C PHE A 66 -2.68 -22.77 -6.36
N LYS A 67 -1.77 -23.71 -6.10
CA LYS A 67 -2.00 -25.12 -6.45
C LYS A 67 -2.50 -25.93 -5.25
N LYS A 68 -3.26 -27.00 -5.53
CA LYS A 68 -3.79 -27.92 -4.51
C LYS A 68 -2.69 -28.59 -3.67
N THR A 69 -1.47 -28.68 -4.18
CA THR A 69 -0.29 -29.23 -3.47
C THR A 69 0.27 -28.29 -2.41
N GLY A 70 -0.18 -27.03 -2.34
CA GLY A 70 0.40 -25.98 -1.48
C GLY A 70 1.51 -25.17 -2.16
N GLU A 71 1.78 -25.42 -3.44
CA GLU A 71 2.71 -24.61 -4.24
C GLU A 71 2.08 -23.26 -4.61
N PHE A 72 2.91 -22.22 -4.56
CA PHE A 72 2.61 -20.87 -5.02
C PHE A 72 3.54 -20.51 -6.17
N ILE A 73 3.01 -19.85 -7.20
CA ILE A 73 3.81 -19.29 -8.30
C ILE A 73 3.42 -17.83 -8.47
N GLU A 74 4.40 -16.94 -8.57
CA GLU A 74 4.23 -15.54 -8.92
C GLU A 74 4.91 -15.25 -10.26
N ARG A 75 4.14 -14.80 -11.25
CA ARG A 75 4.63 -14.26 -12.52
C ARG A 75 4.89 -12.76 -12.33
N THR A 76 6.15 -12.35 -12.47
CA THR A 76 6.55 -10.97 -12.21
C THR A 76 7.73 -10.54 -13.09
N SER A 77 7.88 -9.23 -13.30
CA SER A 77 9.08 -8.63 -13.89
C SER A 77 10.11 -8.17 -12.85
N GLY A 78 9.86 -8.46 -11.55
CA GLY A 78 10.67 -7.97 -10.44
C GLY A 78 10.46 -6.48 -10.12
N TRP A 79 11.34 -5.94 -9.28
CA TRP A 79 11.31 -4.53 -8.87
C TRP A 79 12.06 -3.65 -9.86
N CYS A 80 11.40 -2.61 -10.36
CA CYS A 80 11.90 -1.56 -11.25
C CYS A 80 12.65 -2.05 -12.52
N GLY A 81 11.94 -2.16 -13.65
CA GLY A 81 12.54 -2.42 -14.97
C GLY A 81 12.31 -1.26 -15.94
N THR A 82 13.30 -0.97 -16.78
CA THR A 82 13.14 -0.05 -17.92
C THR A 82 12.58 -0.85 -19.11
N PRO A 83 11.51 -0.41 -19.78
CA PRO A 83 10.95 -1.15 -20.91
C PRO A 83 11.97 -1.48 -22.01
N PRO A 84 11.85 -2.64 -22.69
CA PRO A 84 10.81 -3.67 -22.49
C PRO A 84 11.04 -4.49 -21.22
N LEU A 85 9.96 -4.80 -20.51
CA LEU A 85 10.01 -5.64 -19.29
C LEU A 85 10.13 -7.11 -19.67
N SER A 86 10.97 -7.84 -18.94
CA SER A 86 11.06 -9.30 -19.01
C SER A 86 10.40 -9.91 -17.80
N TYR A 87 9.57 -10.94 -18.00
CA TYR A 87 8.82 -11.61 -16.95
C TYR A 87 9.40 -13.00 -16.68
N PHE A 88 9.44 -13.39 -15.41
CA PHE A 88 9.86 -14.70 -14.92
C PHE A 88 8.91 -15.20 -13.83
N ASN A 89 9.04 -16.48 -13.46
CA ASN A 89 8.29 -17.07 -12.37
C ASN A 89 9.15 -17.08 -11.10
N VAL A 90 8.54 -16.69 -9.98
CA VAL A 90 9.06 -16.89 -8.63
C VAL A 90 8.27 -18.03 -8.01
N ASP A 91 8.97 -19.10 -7.66
CA ASP A 91 8.37 -20.26 -7.01
C ASP A 91 8.29 -20.02 -5.49
N GLY A 92 7.26 -20.61 -4.88
CA GLY A 92 6.98 -20.50 -3.46
C GLY A 92 6.01 -21.56 -2.95
N SER A 93 5.54 -21.36 -1.74
CA SER A 93 4.48 -22.15 -1.11
C SER A 93 3.49 -21.25 -0.39
N PHE A 94 2.29 -21.78 -0.13
CA PHE A 94 1.30 -21.08 0.65
C PHE A 94 0.57 -22.00 1.64
N THR A 95 0.07 -21.40 2.71
CA THR A 95 -0.96 -21.99 3.58
C THR A 95 -2.12 -21.01 3.73
N LEU A 96 -3.32 -21.52 4.02
CA LEU A 96 -4.50 -20.72 4.27
C LEU A 96 -5.01 -20.99 5.70
N GLU A 97 -4.94 -19.99 6.56
CA GLU A 97 -5.36 -20.08 7.96
C GLU A 97 -6.17 -18.83 8.33
N ASN A 98 -7.39 -18.99 8.83
CA ASN A 98 -8.26 -17.88 9.24
C ASN A 98 -8.37 -16.77 8.20
N ASP A 99 -8.63 -17.13 6.93
CA ASP A 99 -8.69 -16.23 5.76
C ASP A 99 -7.38 -15.47 5.46
N VAL A 100 -6.25 -15.85 6.07
CA VAL A 100 -4.93 -15.32 5.76
C VAL A 100 -4.18 -16.33 4.90
N ILE A 101 -3.79 -15.90 3.71
CA ILE A 101 -2.89 -16.62 2.82
C ILE A 101 -1.47 -16.28 3.26
N ASN A 102 -0.80 -17.20 3.93
CA ASN A 102 0.61 -17.06 4.28
C ASN A 102 1.45 -17.56 3.10
N ILE A 103 2.26 -16.69 2.52
CA ILE A 103 3.03 -16.97 1.30
C ILE A 103 4.51 -16.93 1.66
N SER A 104 5.24 -17.95 1.21
CA SER A 104 6.70 -18.02 1.27
C SER A 104 7.23 -18.09 -0.15
N THR A 105 8.22 -17.27 -0.51
CA THR A 105 8.79 -17.24 -1.86
C THR A 105 10.30 -17.41 -1.85
N THR A 106 10.84 -17.81 -3.00
CA THR A 106 12.29 -17.92 -3.22
C THR A 106 12.98 -16.57 -3.52
N SER A 107 12.21 -15.47 -3.58
CA SER A 107 12.71 -14.11 -3.82
C SER A 107 12.35 -13.19 -2.64
N TYR A 108 12.81 -11.95 -2.67
CA TYR A 108 12.35 -10.94 -1.70
C TYR A 108 11.03 -10.31 -2.18
N PRO A 109 10.00 -10.15 -1.32
CA PRO A 109 9.94 -10.59 0.08
C PRO A 109 9.78 -12.12 0.21
N SER A 110 10.56 -12.74 1.08
CA SER A 110 10.59 -14.20 1.24
C SER A 110 9.42 -14.75 2.04
N PHE A 111 8.73 -13.91 2.82
CA PHE A 111 7.53 -14.28 3.55
C PHE A 111 6.60 -13.07 3.70
N TYR A 112 5.31 -13.27 3.45
CA TYR A 112 4.27 -12.25 3.64
C TYR A 112 2.89 -12.90 3.74
N GLY A 113 1.93 -12.17 4.32
CA GLY A 113 0.55 -12.61 4.45
C GLY A 113 -0.41 -11.73 3.66
N TRP A 114 -1.45 -12.33 3.10
CA TRP A 114 -2.59 -11.63 2.51
C TRP A 114 -3.88 -12.06 3.18
N LYS A 115 -4.60 -11.11 3.77
CA LYS A 115 -5.95 -11.34 4.27
C LYS A 115 -6.93 -11.29 3.10
N ILE A 116 -7.70 -12.37 2.92
CA ILE A 116 -8.81 -12.40 1.98
C ILE A 116 -9.90 -11.46 2.49
N VAL A 117 -10.26 -10.49 1.66
CA VAL A 117 -11.39 -9.59 1.87
C VAL A 117 -12.64 -10.17 1.21
N GLU A 118 -12.47 -10.71 0.00
CA GLU A 118 -13.53 -11.38 -0.75
C GLU A 118 -12.91 -12.46 -1.65
N ILE A 119 -13.62 -13.58 -1.82
CA ILE A 119 -13.29 -14.56 -2.85
C ILE A 119 -14.56 -15.08 -3.52
N THR A 120 -14.56 -15.10 -4.85
CA THR A 120 -15.64 -15.60 -5.70
C THR A 120 -15.08 -16.49 -6.82
N GLU A 121 -15.96 -17.02 -7.67
CA GLU A 121 -15.55 -17.72 -8.88
C GLU A 121 -14.77 -16.85 -9.87
N THR A 122 -14.86 -15.52 -9.78
CA THR A 122 -14.22 -14.62 -10.75
C THR A 122 -13.22 -13.65 -10.14
N ASN A 123 -13.34 -13.34 -8.84
CA ASN A 123 -12.53 -12.33 -8.18
C ASN A 123 -11.88 -12.86 -6.90
N LEU A 124 -10.65 -12.43 -6.66
CA LEU A 124 -9.94 -12.56 -5.40
C LEU A 124 -9.54 -11.16 -4.94
N VAL A 125 -10.13 -10.70 -3.84
CA VAL A 125 -9.80 -9.42 -3.23
C VAL A 125 -9.01 -9.69 -1.96
N VAL A 126 -7.79 -9.19 -1.91
CA VAL A 126 -6.90 -9.35 -0.77
C VAL A 126 -6.39 -8.00 -0.29
N LYS A 127 -5.96 -7.96 0.96
CA LYS A 127 -5.15 -6.87 1.50
C LYS A 127 -3.93 -7.44 2.21
N ARG A 128 -2.86 -6.64 2.32
CA ARG A 128 -1.67 -7.05 3.05
C ARG A 128 -2.02 -7.32 4.52
N GLU A 129 -1.65 -8.50 5.02
CA GLU A 129 -1.71 -8.78 6.45
C GLU A 129 -0.55 -8.07 7.13
N LEU A 130 -0.86 -7.33 8.18
CA LEU A 130 0.13 -6.59 8.96
C LEU A 130 0.31 -7.26 10.31
N THR A 131 1.55 -7.31 10.77
CA THR A 131 1.83 -7.68 12.15
C THR A 131 1.28 -6.64 13.11
N GLU A 132 1.05 -7.04 14.37
CA GLU A 132 0.64 -6.10 15.42
C GLU A 132 1.63 -4.94 15.57
N GLN A 133 2.93 -5.22 15.44
CA GLN A 133 3.98 -4.20 15.45
C GLN A 133 3.83 -3.20 14.30
N GLU A 134 3.58 -3.67 13.07
CA GLU A 134 3.38 -2.78 11.92
C GLU A 134 2.13 -1.91 12.06
N ILE A 135 1.05 -2.47 12.60
CA ILE A 135 -0.20 -1.74 12.87
C ILE A 135 0.06 -0.61 13.87
N GLU A 136 0.71 -0.91 15.00
CA GLU A 136 1.03 0.10 16.01
C GLU A 136 2.01 1.15 15.49
N HIS A 137 3.02 0.72 14.73
CA HIS A 137 3.98 1.63 14.12
C HIS A 137 3.32 2.57 13.11
N ARG A 138 2.35 2.07 12.32
CA ARG A 138 1.55 2.93 11.43
C ARG A 138 0.75 3.96 12.22
N ALA A 139 0.11 3.57 13.31
CA ALA A 139 -0.61 4.52 14.16
C ALA A 139 0.32 5.62 14.72
N LEU A 140 1.58 5.30 15.05
CA LEU A 140 2.58 6.32 15.41
C LEU A 140 2.91 7.26 14.26
N MET A 141 3.08 6.73 13.04
CA MET A 141 3.31 7.56 11.85
C MET A 141 2.15 8.52 11.59
N ASP A 142 0.91 8.05 11.74
CA ASP A 142 -0.29 8.86 11.54
C ASP A 142 -0.34 10.01 12.55
N LEU A 143 -0.10 9.73 13.84
CA LEU A 143 0.01 10.76 14.89
C LEU A 143 1.12 11.77 14.57
N PHE A 144 2.29 11.31 14.14
CA PHE A 144 3.39 12.19 13.79
C PHE A 144 3.09 13.04 12.55
N SER A 145 2.42 12.48 11.55
CA SER A 145 1.97 13.18 10.34
C SER A 145 1.04 14.34 10.70
N GLU A 146 0.05 14.12 11.58
CA GLU A 146 -0.81 15.19 12.09
C GLU A 146 -0.02 16.29 12.80
N ILE A 147 0.92 15.91 13.67
CA ILE A 147 1.78 16.86 14.39
C ILE A 147 2.61 17.68 13.40
N SER A 148 3.24 17.02 12.42
CA SER A 148 4.07 17.68 11.41
C SER A 148 3.26 18.66 10.57
N ASN A 149 2.05 18.27 10.14
CA ASN A 149 1.16 19.13 9.38
C ASN A 149 0.78 20.39 10.18
N LEU A 150 0.52 20.28 11.48
CA LEU A 150 0.27 21.43 12.35
C LEU A 150 1.53 22.28 12.56
N ALA A 151 2.68 21.65 12.78
CA ALA A 151 3.96 22.32 12.99
C ALA A 151 4.33 23.25 11.82
N TYR A 152 4.01 22.83 10.59
CA TYR A 152 4.32 23.57 9.36
C TYR A 152 3.09 24.20 8.68
N SER A 153 1.96 24.33 9.39
CA SER A 153 0.70 24.84 8.84
C SER A 153 0.71 26.33 8.49
N GLU A 154 1.63 27.10 9.08
CA GLU A 154 1.72 28.56 8.92
C GLU A 154 3.01 28.96 8.19
N PRO A 155 2.98 30.01 7.34
CA PRO A 155 4.19 30.55 6.73
C PRO A 155 5.04 31.30 7.77
N CYS A 156 6.36 31.18 7.66
CA CYS A 156 7.32 31.86 8.53
C CYS A 156 7.82 33.16 7.88
N SER A 157 7.35 34.31 8.39
CA SER A 157 7.86 35.65 8.04
C SER A 157 8.57 36.34 9.19
N ASN A 158 8.26 35.99 10.45
CA ASN A 158 8.87 36.55 11.65
C ASN A 158 9.11 35.46 12.69
N ALA A 159 10.39 35.17 12.96
CA ALA A 159 10.82 34.16 13.92
C ALA A 159 10.28 34.36 15.35
N ASN A 160 9.96 35.59 15.75
CA ASN A 160 9.40 35.87 17.07
C ASN A 160 7.99 35.28 17.28
N ASN A 161 7.28 35.03 16.18
CA ASN A 161 5.98 34.35 16.20
C ASN A 161 6.10 32.82 16.27
N TRP A 162 7.32 32.30 16.33
CA TRP A 162 7.60 30.88 16.37
C TRP A 162 8.25 30.47 17.68
N ALA A 163 8.03 29.22 18.06
CA ALA A 163 8.71 28.53 19.14
C ALA A 163 9.10 27.14 18.65
N PHE A 164 9.77 26.37 19.49
CA PHE A 164 10.07 24.98 19.21
C PHE A 164 9.81 24.12 20.44
N THR A 165 9.59 22.83 20.23
CA THR A 165 9.37 21.86 21.29
C THR A 165 10.00 20.52 20.94
N ALA A 166 10.37 19.76 21.95
CA ALA A 166 10.84 18.39 21.77
C ALA A 166 9.66 17.47 21.41
N PHE A 167 9.92 16.43 20.62
CA PHE A 167 8.93 15.40 20.32
C PHE A 167 9.56 14.00 20.38
N GLY A 168 8.70 13.01 20.64
CA GLY A 168 9.07 11.62 20.63
C GLY A 168 9.92 11.18 21.82
N ALA A 169 10.17 9.89 21.89
CA ALA A 169 10.97 9.25 22.92
C ALA A 169 11.85 8.17 22.28
N LYS A 170 13.17 8.40 22.24
CA LYS A 170 14.11 7.35 21.84
C LYS A 170 14.10 6.20 22.83
N ALA A 171 14.37 4.98 22.35
CA ALA A 171 14.46 3.80 23.20
C ALA A 171 15.52 3.91 24.33
N CYS A 172 16.61 4.64 24.07
CA CYS A 172 17.68 4.92 25.04
C CYS A 172 17.39 6.11 25.98
N GLY A 173 16.27 6.80 25.79
CA GLY A 173 15.93 8.05 26.48
C GLY A 173 16.24 9.32 25.67
N GLY A 174 15.57 10.41 26.06
CA GLY A 174 15.60 11.69 25.34
C GLY A 174 14.64 11.74 24.15
N PRO A 175 14.45 12.92 23.54
CA PRO A 175 13.52 13.09 22.44
C PRO A 175 14.07 12.54 21.11
N GLN A 176 13.17 12.22 20.19
CA GLN A 176 13.51 11.92 18.80
C GLN A 176 14.05 13.15 18.08
N GLY A 177 13.55 14.34 18.44
CA GLY A 177 14.01 15.59 17.86
C GLY A 177 13.21 16.78 18.37
N TYR A 178 13.26 17.86 17.59
CA TYR A 178 12.53 19.09 17.88
C TYR A 178 11.75 19.54 16.64
N LEU A 179 10.57 20.12 16.88
CA LEU A 179 9.74 20.72 15.83
C LEU A 179 9.55 22.21 16.12
N PRO A 180 9.68 23.08 15.10
CA PRO A 180 9.17 24.44 15.22
C PRO A 180 7.63 24.43 15.19
N TYR A 181 7.01 25.42 15.80
CA TYR A 181 5.57 25.66 15.66
C TYR A 181 5.25 27.15 15.79
N SER A 182 4.20 27.59 15.09
CA SER A 182 3.71 28.95 15.15
C SER A 182 2.94 29.17 16.46
N LYS A 183 3.17 30.30 17.13
CA LYS A 183 2.43 30.70 18.33
C LYS A 183 0.97 31.07 18.03
N ASN A 184 0.59 31.14 16.76
CA ASN A 184 -0.75 31.52 16.31
C ASN A 184 -1.69 30.32 16.09
N ILE A 185 -1.19 29.09 16.18
CA ILE A 185 -2.04 27.89 16.15
C ILE A 185 -2.67 27.65 17.53
N ASP A 186 -3.56 26.66 17.65
CA ASP A 186 -3.96 26.14 18.96
C ASP A 186 -2.78 25.41 19.62
N VAL A 187 -1.94 26.18 20.30
CA VAL A 187 -0.71 25.70 20.95
C VAL A 187 -1.02 24.62 21.99
N ALA A 188 -2.11 24.76 22.75
CA ALA A 188 -2.46 23.80 23.79
C ALA A 188 -2.80 22.43 23.18
N SER A 189 -3.62 22.41 22.14
CA SER A 189 -3.96 21.19 21.40
C SER A 189 -2.74 20.57 20.72
N PHE A 190 -1.90 21.38 20.08
CA PHE A 190 -0.66 20.94 19.45
C PHE A 190 0.31 20.27 20.43
N LEU A 191 0.58 20.92 21.58
CA LEU A 191 1.46 20.36 22.61
C LEU A 191 0.88 19.09 23.24
N GLN A 192 -0.45 18.99 23.37
CA GLN A 192 -1.10 17.78 23.84
C GLN A 192 -0.93 16.63 22.84
N LYS A 193 -1.06 16.86 21.53
CA LYS A 193 -0.78 15.84 20.50
C LYS A 193 0.67 15.35 20.58
N ILE A 194 1.64 16.25 20.74
CA ILE A 194 3.06 15.89 20.91
C ILE A 194 3.27 15.02 22.14
N LYS A 195 2.64 15.37 23.27
CA LYS A 195 2.71 14.56 24.48
C LYS A 195 2.14 13.16 24.24
N THR A 196 0.97 13.06 23.62
CA THR A 196 0.33 11.77 23.29
C THR A 196 1.21 10.92 22.38
N TYR A 197 1.77 11.50 21.30
CA TYR A 197 2.72 10.80 20.44
C TYR A 197 3.96 10.32 21.20
N THR A 198 4.53 11.18 22.04
CA THR A 198 5.76 10.87 22.82
C THR A 198 5.53 9.72 23.81
N GLU A 199 4.37 9.69 24.47
CA GLU A 199 3.98 8.60 25.37
C GLU A 199 3.73 7.30 24.60
N ALA A 200 3.05 7.38 23.45
CA ALA A 200 2.77 6.22 22.61
C ALA A 200 4.07 5.62 22.01
N GLU A 201 4.99 6.44 21.51
CA GLU A 201 6.27 5.98 20.97
C GLU A 201 7.13 5.34 22.07
N LYS A 202 7.13 5.90 23.28
CA LYS A 202 7.82 5.29 24.42
C LYS A 202 7.25 3.92 24.74
N ALA A 203 5.92 3.78 24.77
CA ALA A 203 5.26 2.49 25.02
C ALA A 203 5.58 1.47 23.92
N PHE A 204 5.54 1.89 22.65
CA PHE A 204 5.92 1.07 21.50
C PHE A 204 7.37 0.57 21.60
N ASN A 205 8.31 1.47 21.90
CA ASN A 205 9.73 1.11 22.04
C ASN A 205 9.96 0.06 23.13
N ILE A 206 9.27 0.18 24.27
CA ILE A 206 9.34 -0.79 25.37
C ILE A 206 8.70 -2.13 24.95
N LYS A 207 7.50 -2.08 24.35
CA LYS A 207 6.73 -3.27 23.96
C LYS A 207 7.49 -4.13 22.95
N TRP A 208 8.09 -3.50 21.95
CA TRP A 208 8.75 -4.19 20.83
C TRP A 208 10.27 -4.30 20.97
N GLY A 209 10.82 -3.88 22.12
CA GLY A 209 12.26 -3.97 22.39
C GLY A 209 13.12 -3.22 21.36
N ILE A 210 12.63 -2.06 20.90
CA ILE A 210 13.31 -1.26 19.88
C ILE A 210 14.67 -0.80 20.41
N ILE A 211 15.72 -0.93 19.59
CA ILE A 211 17.08 -0.52 19.95
C ILE A 211 17.40 0.78 19.20
N SER A 212 17.95 1.76 19.93
CA SER A 212 18.44 3.02 19.36
C SER A 212 19.97 3.02 19.33
N ASP A 213 20.54 3.85 18.45
CA ASP A 213 21.95 4.24 18.42
C ASP A 213 22.48 4.97 19.68
N CYS A 214 21.61 5.21 20.67
CA CYS A 214 21.90 5.96 21.89
C CYS A 214 22.40 7.41 21.65
N SER A 215 22.08 8.01 20.50
CA SER A 215 22.55 9.36 20.17
C SER A 215 21.78 10.45 20.92
N ILE A 216 22.54 11.39 21.47
CA ILE A 216 21.99 12.56 22.19
C ILE A 216 21.80 13.69 21.19
N ILE A 217 20.57 14.20 21.10
CA ILE A 217 20.25 15.38 20.28
C ILE A 217 20.27 16.61 21.16
N SER A 218 21.10 17.58 20.79
CA SER A 218 21.16 18.88 21.46
C SER A 218 19.92 19.71 21.14
N PRO A 219 19.37 20.49 22.08
CA PRO A 219 18.26 21.39 21.80
C PRO A 219 18.67 22.50 20.80
N PRO A 220 17.77 22.95 19.91
CA PRO A 220 17.99 24.13 19.09
C PRO A 220 18.22 25.38 19.95
N LYS A 221 18.94 26.34 19.42
CA LYS A 221 19.12 27.68 20.00
C LYS A 221 17.92 28.58 19.70
N GLN A 222 17.42 28.56 18.47
CA GLN A 222 16.31 29.41 18.02
C GLN A 222 15.63 28.86 16.76
N VAL A 223 14.52 29.52 16.38
CA VAL A 223 13.88 29.36 15.07
C VAL A 223 14.29 30.52 14.18
N GLU A 224 14.56 30.26 12.90
CA GLU A 224 14.76 31.26 11.85
C GLU A 224 13.77 31.03 10.72
N CYS A 225 13.31 32.10 10.06
CA CYS A 225 12.52 31.95 8.84
C CYS A 225 13.44 31.93 7.61
N ARG A 226 13.46 30.82 6.87
CA ARG A 226 14.23 30.67 5.62
C ARG A 226 13.28 30.27 4.50
N ASN A 227 13.23 31.07 3.44
CA ASN A 227 12.35 30.84 2.28
C ASN A 227 10.86 30.64 2.65
N GLY A 228 10.37 31.33 3.68
CA GLY A 228 8.99 31.19 4.17
C GLY A 228 8.76 30.00 5.09
N TYR A 229 9.79 29.22 5.42
CA TYR A 229 9.69 28.05 6.31
C TYR A 229 10.43 28.28 7.63
N PRO A 230 9.90 27.78 8.76
CA PRO A 230 10.60 27.79 10.03
C PRO A 230 11.75 26.77 10.01
N THR A 231 12.96 27.20 10.34
CA THR A 231 14.17 26.37 10.40
C THR A 231 14.78 26.44 11.79
N LEU A 232 15.09 25.29 12.39
CA LEU A 232 15.76 25.20 13.68
C LEU A 232 17.28 25.39 13.51
N THR A 233 17.89 26.24 14.34
CA THR A 233 19.35 26.41 14.37
C THR A 233 19.95 25.85 15.66
N TYR A 234 21.10 25.19 15.57
CA TYR A 234 21.76 24.46 16.66
C TYR A 234 23.10 25.08 17.06
#